data_AF-A0A950YD42-F1
#
_entry.id   AF-A0A950YD42-F1
#
_cell.length_a   1.000
_cell.length_b   1.000
_cell.length_c   1.000
_cell.angle_alpha   90.00
_cell.angle_beta   90.00
_cell.angle_gamma   90.00
#
_symmetry.space_group_name_H-M   'P 1'
#
loop_
_entity.id
_entity.type
_entity.pdbx_description
1 polymer ?
#
loop_
_entity_poly.entity_id
_entity_poly.type
_entity_poly.pdbx_seq_one_letter_code
_entity_poly.pdbx_strand_id
1 'polypeptide(L)'
;MTATALPHEFTGQAQLELDGASLTVQDALEVSRRHRTVRLSERAAEAVRASQSLKHELIDREIPIYGVTTGFGDSAHRQIAPAKTSQLQQNILRFMGVGTGPIAPLEVARVTMLLRANTLSKGNSGVRVELIERVLDLLNHDVTPYIRERGSCGASGDLAPLSYVGKAMAGDGRVSFAGVDRDAASVLAELGLDPFMLEAKEGLALTNGTSFMSAFACLAVGAARELADLADLMTAMASESLLGNRGHFNSFLFDEAKPHPGMITSARHIRELLADSRLASDSDELFPGGLDGAGFLELDRHV
;
A
#
# COMPACT_ATOMS: atom_id res chain seq x y z
N MET A 1 5.67 -28.05 29.86
CA MET A 1 4.86 -27.72 28.67
C MET A 1 5.56 -26.60 27.96
N THR A 2 6.43 -26.96 27.02
CA THR A 2 7.22 -26.04 26.21
C THR A 2 6.29 -25.32 25.24
N ALA A 3 6.26 -23.98 25.30
CA ALA A 3 5.60 -23.15 24.30
C ALA A 3 6.22 -23.46 22.94
N THR A 4 5.44 -24.07 22.06
CA THR A 4 5.82 -24.22 20.65
C THR A 4 5.84 -22.82 20.07
N ALA A 5 7.02 -22.32 19.71
CA ALA A 5 7.14 -21.06 18.97
C ALA A 5 6.25 -21.13 17.72
N LEU A 6 5.41 -20.11 17.53
CA LEU A 6 4.58 -20.00 16.34
C LEU A 6 5.51 -20.00 15.11
N PRO A 7 5.14 -20.64 13.98
CA PRO A 7 6.04 -20.89 12.86
C PRO A 7 6.61 -19.64 12.15
N HIS A 8 6.27 -18.43 12.60
CA HIS A 8 6.77 -17.16 12.07
C HIS A 8 6.97 -16.11 13.17
N GLU A 9 7.82 -16.37 14.16
CA GLU A 9 8.40 -15.27 14.93
C GLU A 9 9.27 -14.43 13.99
N PHE A 10 8.79 -13.23 13.62
CA PHE A 10 9.49 -12.25 12.79
C PHE A 10 10.67 -11.61 13.55
N THR A 11 11.60 -12.42 14.05
CA THR A 11 12.78 -11.95 14.79
C THR A 11 13.81 -11.38 13.83
N GLY A 12 13.95 -10.05 13.81
CA GLY A 12 15.02 -9.33 13.09
C GLY A 12 14.56 -8.26 12.08
N GLN A 13 13.26 -7.99 11.96
CA GLN A 13 12.75 -7.00 11.01
C GLN A 13 12.70 -5.59 11.62
N ALA A 14 13.06 -4.58 10.82
CA ALA A 14 12.90 -3.19 11.19
C ALA A 14 11.42 -2.89 11.47
N GLN A 15 11.12 -2.38 12.66
CA GLN A 15 9.75 -2.05 13.05
C GLN A 15 9.36 -0.69 12.46
N LEU A 16 8.27 -0.66 11.68
CA LEU A 16 7.70 0.55 11.14
C LEU A 16 6.71 1.17 12.13
N GLU A 17 6.89 2.45 12.46
CA GLU A 17 6.00 3.19 13.34
C GLU A 17 4.99 4.01 12.51
N LEU A 18 3.69 3.82 12.77
CA LEU A 18 2.63 4.57 12.11
C LEU A 18 2.25 5.83 12.92
N ASP A 19 2.42 6.99 12.30
CA ASP A 19 2.06 8.30 12.83
C ASP A 19 0.84 8.93 12.11
N GLY A 20 0.35 8.26 11.06
CA GLY A 20 -0.72 8.73 10.20
C GLY A 20 -0.30 9.70 9.09
N ALA A 21 0.98 10.06 8.97
CA ALA A 21 1.44 11.12 8.09
C ALA A 21 2.68 10.75 7.24
N SER A 22 3.60 9.94 7.74
CA SER A 22 4.91 9.72 7.11
C SER A 22 5.04 8.43 6.30
N LEU A 23 4.01 7.59 6.28
CA LEU A 23 4.04 6.31 5.55
C LEU A 23 4.32 6.51 4.05
N THR A 24 5.35 5.82 3.55
CA THR A 24 5.75 5.90 2.15
C THR A 24 5.26 4.70 1.33
N VAL A 25 5.33 4.80 -0.01
CA VAL A 25 5.08 3.66 -0.91
C VAL A 25 6.09 2.54 -0.64
N GLN A 26 7.34 2.87 -0.35
CA GLN A 26 8.37 1.87 -0.08
C GLN A 26 8.04 1.05 1.17
N ASP A 27 7.57 1.71 2.23
CA ASP A 27 7.11 1.02 3.44
C ASP A 27 5.96 0.05 3.15
N ALA A 28 5.01 0.46 2.30
CA ALA A 28 3.92 -0.41 1.87
C ALA A 28 4.41 -1.64 1.10
N LEU A 29 5.41 -1.49 0.22
CA LEU A 29 6.04 -2.60 -0.49
C LEU A 29 6.78 -3.56 0.45
N GLU A 30 7.47 -3.03 1.47
CA GLU A 30 8.19 -3.85 2.44
C GLU A 30 7.23 -4.63 3.36
N VAL A 31 6.13 -4.00 3.80
CA VAL A 31 5.09 -4.67 4.61
C VAL A 31 4.33 -5.72 3.79
N SER A 32 4.05 -5.46 2.51
CA SER A 32 3.36 -6.42 1.63
C SER A 32 4.16 -7.72 1.49
N ARG A 33 5.50 -7.61 1.39
CA ARG A 33 6.47 -8.70 1.30
C ARG A 33 6.83 -9.34 2.65
N ARG A 34 6.18 -8.92 3.76
CA ARG A 34 6.46 -9.39 5.13
C ARG A 34 7.90 -9.11 5.55
N HIS A 35 8.46 -7.96 5.17
CA HIS A 35 9.82 -7.57 5.55
C HIS A 35 9.87 -6.66 6.80
N ARG A 36 8.71 -6.19 7.28
CA ARG A 36 8.57 -5.34 8.47
C ARG A 36 7.38 -5.72 9.32
N THR A 37 7.56 -5.59 10.63
CA THR A 37 6.47 -5.48 11.60
C THR A 37 6.06 -4.02 11.75
N VAL A 38 4.84 -3.78 12.22
CA VAL A 38 4.25 -2.44 12.33
C VAL A 38 3.74 -2.18 13.74
N ARG A 39 3.85 -0.94 14.22
CA ARG A 39 3.22 -0.49 15.46
C ARG A 39 2.67 0.92 15.34
N LEU A 40 1.74 1.27 16.23
CA LEU A 40 1.25 2.64 16.36
C LEU A 40 2.28 3.50 17.13
N SER A 41 2.47 4.75 16.70
CA SER A 41 3.21 5.74 17.50
C SER A 41 2.40 6.19 18.71
N GLU A 42 3.06 6.54 19.81
CA GLU A 42 2.35 7.08 20.99
C GLU A 42 1.66 8.41 20.64
N ARG A 43 2.32 9.26 19.84
CA ARG A 43 1.73 10.52 19.35
C ARG A 43 0.42 10.29 18.57
N ALA A 44 0.37 9.28 17.71
CA ALA A 44 -0.87 8.94 17.01
C ALA A 44 -1.92 8.35 17.97
N ALA A 45 -1.51 7.52 18.93
CA ALA A 45 -2.42 7.00 19.94
C ALA A 45 -3.09 8.12 20.75
N GLU A 46 -2.32 9.14 21.18
CA GLU A 46 -2.86 10.33 21.84
C GLU A 46 -3.90 11.08 20.98
N ALA A 47 -3.60 11.29 19.69
CA ALA A 47 -4.53 11.94 18.76
C ALA A 47 -5.82 11.13 18.57
N VAL A 48 -5.72 9.81 18.50
CA VAL A 48 -6.86 8.89 18.41
C VAL A 48 -7.71 8.95 19.68
N ARG A 49 -7.11 8.89 20.87
CA ARG A 49 -7.83 9.01 22.16
C ARG A 49 -8.56 10.35 22.27
N ALA A 50 -7.96 11.46 21.83
CA ALA A 50 -8.61 12.76 21.82
C ALA A 50 -9.87 12.78 20.93
N SER A 51 -9.77 12.22 19.72
CA SER A 51 -10.92 12.11 18.79
C SER A 51 -12.03 11.21 19.32
N GLN A 52 -11.65 10.11 19.98
CA GLN A 52 -12.59 9.19 20.63
C GLN A 52 -13.37 9.90 21.75
N SER A 53 -12.67 10.64 22.63
CA SER A 53 -13.30 11.39 23.72
C SER A 53 -14.30 12.42 23.20
N LEU A 54 -13.94 13.17 22.15
CA LEU A 54 -14.85 14.13 21.51
C LEU A 54 -16.10 13.43 20.93
N LYS A 55 -15.95 12.27 20.27
CA LYS A 55 -17.09 11.49 19.77
C LYS A 55 -18.05 11.13 20.91
N HIS A 56 -17.53 10.65 22.05
CA HIS A 56 -18.38 10.30 23.19
C HIS A 56 -19.08 11.52 23.78
N GLU A 57 -18.39 12.64 23.95
CA GLU A 57 -19.02 13.90 24.39
C GLU A 57 -20.19 14.31 23.48
N LEU A 58 -20.01 14.22 22.16
CA LEU A 58 -21.07 14.57 21.21
C LEU A 58 -22.27 13.60 21.27
N ILE A 59 -22.02 12.30 21.51
CA ILE A 59 -23.08 11.30 21.70
C ILE A 59 -23.85 11.58 23.00
N ASP A 60 -23.14 11.87 24.10
CA ASP A 60 -23.75 12.15 25.41
C ASP A 60 -24.59 13.43 25.40
N ARG A 61 -24.21 14.38 24.55
CA ARG A 61 -24.97 15.63 24.29
C ARG A 61 -26.13 15.44 23.31
N GLU A 62 -26.40 14.21 22.90
CA GLU A 62 -27.44 13.84 21.92
C GLU A 62 -27.33 14.60 20.59
N ILE A 63 -26.12 15.01 20.20
CA ILE A 63 -25.88 15.68 18.93
C ILE A 63 -25.93 14.60 17.82
N PRO A 64 -26.74 14.79 16.76
CA PRO A 64 -26.78 13.83 15.65
C PRO A 64 -25.44 13.78 14.90
N ILE A 65 -24.92 12.57 14.69
CA ILE A 65 -23.65 12.32 13.98
C ILE A 65 -23.90 11.26 12.91
N TYR A 66 -23.56 11.61 11.66
CA TYR A 66 -23.74 10.75 10.49
C TYR A 66 -23.11 9.36 10.68
N GLY A 67 -23.90 8.30 10.48
CA GLY A 67 -23.45 6.91 10.56
C GLY A 67 -22.99 6.47 11.96
N VAL A 68 -23.29 7.27 12.98
CA VAL A 68 -23.08 6.96 14.40
C VAL A 68 -24.43 6.90 15.09
N THR A 69 -25.11 8.03 15.20
CA THR A 69 -26.48 8.16 15.74
C THR A 69 -27.52 8.36 14.63
N THR A 70 -27.11 8.23 13.37
CA THR A 70 -28.00 8.15 12.21
C THR A 70 -27.64 7.00 11.28
N GLY A 71 -28.49 6.72 10.28
CA GLY A 71 -28.21 5.72 9.24
C GLY A 71 -27.11 6.14 8.25
N PHE A 72 -26.87 5.28 7.25
CA PHE A 72 -25.87 5.49 6.19
C PHE A 72 -26.53 5.88 4.86
N GLY A 73 -25.84 6.68 4.04
CA GLY A 73 -26.30 7.05 2.71
C GLY A 73 -27.71 7.67 2.72
N ASP A 74 -28.61 7.15 1.89
CA ASP A 74 -30.00 7.62 1.80
C ASP A 74 -30.76 7.54 3.14
N SER A 75 -30.35 6.65 4.05
CA SER A 75 -30.94 6.52 5.39
C SER A 75 -30.35 7.48 6.44
N ALA A 76 -29.51 8.45 6.04
CA ALA A 76 -28.87 9.41 6.96
C ALA A 76 -29.85 10.27 7.78
N HIS A 77 -31.09 10.42 7.29
CA HIS A 77 -32.16 11.15 7.98
C HIS A 77 -32.83 10.34 9.11
N ARG A 78 -32.56 9.03 9.21
CA ARG A 78 -33.13 8.18 10.25
C ARG A 78 -32.23 8.16 11.48
N GLN A 79 -32.80 8.53 12.63
CA GLN A 79 -32.09 8.51 13.91
C GLN A 79 -31.98 7.09 14.47
N ILE A 80 -30.87 6.83 15.14
CA ILE A 80 -30.53 5.55 15.77
C ILE A 80 -30.28 5.82 17.25
N ALA A 81 -31.02 5.12 18.11
CA ALA A 81 -30.84 5.23 19.55
C ALA A 81 -29.41 4.85 19.97
N PRO A 82 -28.79 5.52 20.97
CA PRO A 82 -27.44 5.23 21.45
C PRO A 82 -27.17 3.74 21.73
N ALA A 83 -28.14 3.04 22.33
CA ALA A 83 -28.06 1.61 22.62
C ALA A 83 -27.95 0.69 21.39
N LYS A 84 -28.27 1.17 20.19
CA LYS A 84 -28.20 0.41 18.92
C LYS A 84 -26.99 0.78 18.07
N THR A 85 -26.17 1.74 18.48
CA THR A 85 -25.05 2.27 17.67
C THR A 85 -23.97 1.24 17.42
N SER A 86 -23.65 0.38 18.40
CA SER A 86 -22.73 -0.75 18.21
C SER A 86 -23.29 -1.78 17.21
N GLN A 87 -24.56 -2.18 17.37
CA GLN A 87 -25.21 -3.10 16.43
C GLN A 87 -25.24 -2.54 15.00
N LEU A 88 -25.44 -1.22 14.84
CA LEU A 88 -25.38 -0.55 13.54
C LEU A 88 -24.01 -0.75 12.87
N GLN A 89 -22.92 -0.64 13.63
CA GLN A 89 -21.56 -0.85 13.10
C GLN A 89 -21.28 -2.31 12.75
N GLN A 90 -21.87 -3.27 13.47
CA GLN A 90 -21.78 -4.68 13.05
C GLN A 90 -22.58 -4.94 11.77
N ASN A 91 -23.74 -4.31 11.64
CA ASN A 91 -24.59 -4.45 10.47
C ASN A 91 -23.95 -3.88 9.19
N ILE A 92 -23.18 -2.79 9.27
CA ILE A 92 -22.52 -2.23 8.08
C ILE A 92 -21.50 -3.21 7.50
N LEU A 93 -20.76 -3.95 8.33
CA LEU A 93 -19.81 -4.96 7.86
C LEU A 93 -20.54 -6.08 7.10
N ARG A 94 -21.65 -6.56 7.65
CA ARG A 94 -22.48 -7.58 7.00
C ARG A 94 -23.06 -7.09 5.68
N PHE A 95 -23.61 -5.88 5.68
CA PHE A 95 -24.27 -5.28 4.51
C PHE A 95 -23.29 -4.96 3.39
N MET A 96 -22.06 -4.56 3.73
CA MET A 96 -21.00 -4.27 2.75
C MET A 96 -20.22 -5.50 2.27
N GLY A 97 -20.41 -6.66 2.91
CA GLY A 97 -19.77 -7.94 2.53
C GLY A 97 -20.30 -8.55 1.22
N VAL A 98 -20.51 -7.72 0.19
CA VAL A 98 -21.13 -8.04 -1.10
C VAL A 98 -20.13 -8.10 -2.25
N GLY A 99 -18.83 -8.14 -1.94
CA GLY A 99 -17.78 -8.22 -2.95
C GLY A 99 -17.86 -9.50 -3.79
N THR A 100 -17.46 -9.39 -5.06
CA THR A 100 -17.51 -10.49 -6.05
C THR A 100 -16.21 -10.60 -6.82
N GLY A 101 -16.12 -11.60 -7.71
CA GLY A 101 -14.92 -11.84 -8.51
C GLY A 101 -13.83 -12.63 -7.78
N PRO A 102 -12.61 -12.66 -8.33
CA PRO A 102 -11.50 -13.37 -7.72
C PRO A 102 -11.11 -12.75 -6.37
N ILE A 103 -10.33 -13.52 -5.60
CA ILE A 103 -9.68 -13.01 -4.41
C ILE A 103 -8.52 -12.13 -4.85
N ALA A 104 -8.43 -10.93 -4.27
CA ALA A 104 -7.34 -10.01 -4.51
C ALA A 104 -6.01 -10.63 -4.03
N PRO A 105 -4.88 -10.28 -4.66
CA PRO A 105 -3.56 -10.71 -4.18
C PRO A 105 -3.38 -10.38 -2.69
N LEU A 106 -2.71 -11.26 -1.94
CA LEU A 106 -2.55 -11.09 -0.50
C LEU A 106 -1.74 -9.85 -0.16
N GLU A 107 -0.81 -9.47 -1.04
CA GLU A 107 -0.04 -8.22 -0.96
C GLU A 107 -0.98 -7.01 -0.95
N VAL A 108 -2.03 -7.01 -1.78
CA VAL A 108 -3.04 -5.93 -1.82
C VAL A 108 -3.80 -5.88 -0.50
N ALA A 109 -4.25 -7.03 0.01
CA ALA A 109 -4.99 -7.10 1.27
C ALA A 109 -4.13 -6.64 2.47
N ARG A 110 -2.87 -7.05 2.54
CA ARG A 110 -1.91 -6.61 3.57
C ARG A 110 -1.68 -5.11 3.52
N VAL A 111 -1.45 -4.54 2.33
CA VAL A 111 -1.29 -3.08 2.17
C VAL A 111 -2.60 -2.34 2.48
N THR A 112 -3.75 -2.92 2.15
CA THR A 112 -5.06 -2.35 2.50
C THR A 112 -5.20 -2.20 4.02
N MET A 113 -4.83 -3.23 4.79
CA MET A 113 -4.81 -3.18 6.26
C MET A 113 -3.85 -2.10 6.78
N LEU A 114 -2.62 -2.05 6.24
CA LEU A 114 -1.62 -1.04 6.60
C LEU A 114 -2.11 0.39 6.37
N LEU A 115 -2.61 0.68 5.17
CA LEU A 115 -3.10 2.00 4.79
C LEU A 115 -4.35 2.38 5.61
N ARG A 116 -5.22 1.42 5.90
CA ARG A 116 -6.38 1.66 6.75
C ARG A 116 -5.98 2.00 8.18
N ALA A 117 -5.05 1.27 8.76
CA ALA A 117 -4.50 1.57 10.08
C ALA A 117 -3.87 2.97 10.11
N ASN A 118 -2.95 3.27 9.17
CA ASN A 118 -2.28 4.55 9.09
C ASN A 118 -3.26 5.73 8.94
N THR A 119 -4.30 5.60 8.11
CA THR A 119 -5.28 6.68 7.96
C THR A 119 -6.16 6.89 9.19
N LEU A 120 -6.42 5.84 9.98
CA LEU A 120 -7.10 5.96 11.29
C LEU A 120 -6.19 6.62 12.34
N SER A 121 -4.87 6.35 12.29
CA SER A 121 -3.85 6.92 13.18
C SER A 121 -3.76 8.45 13.15
N LYS A 122 -4.32 9.11 12.13
CA LYS A 122 -4.41 10.58 12.05
C LYS A 122 -5.25 11.21 13.18
N GLY A 123 -6.05 10.42 13.91
CA GLY A 123 -6.86 10.94 15.03
C GLY A 123 -8.07 11.78 14.59
N ASN A 124 -8.67 11.48 13.44
CA ASN A 124 -9.85 12.21 12.93
C ASN A 124 -11.09 11.32 12.74
N SER A 125 -11.01 10.06 13.19
CA SER A 125 -12.02 9.03 12.86
C SER A 125 -12.95 8.65 14.01
N GLY A 126 -12.70 9.13 15.24
CA GLY A 126 -13.49 8.80 16.43
C GLY A 126 -13.44 7.32 16.83
N VAL A 127 -12.40 6.59 16.44
CA VAL A 127 -12.22 5.17 16.76
C VAL A 127 -11.41 4.98 18.02
N ARG A 128 -11.45 3.77 18.58
CA ARG A 128 -10.52 3.35 19.64
C ARG A 128 -9.11 3.09 19.12
N VAL A 129 -8.13 3.20 20.01
CA VAL A 129 -6.75 2.79 19.73
C VAL A 129 -6.69 1.29 19.47
N GLU A 130 -7.45 0.53 20.26
CA GLU A 130 -7.59 -0.93 20.21
C GLU A 130 -8.08 -1.42 18.84
N LEU A 131 -8.88 -0.62 18.14
CA LEU A 131 -9.30 -0.94 16.77
C LEU A 131 -8.12 -0.94 15.80
N ILE A 132 -7.24 0.06 15.92
CA ILE A 132 -6.06 0.20 15.06
C ILE A 132 -5.04 -0.87 15.43
N GLU A 133 -4.76 -1.04 16.73
CA GLU A 133 -3.87 -2.09 17.23
C GLU A 133 -4.32 -3.46 16.75
N ARG A 134 -5.62 -3.78 16.80
CA ARG A 134 -6.14 -5.05 16.28
C ARG A 134 -5.85 -5.25 14.79
N VAL A 135 -5.95 -4.20 13.95
CA VAL A 135 -5.57 -4.32 12.52
C VAL A 135 -4.08 -4.62 12.38
N LEU A 136 -3.25 -3.97 13.20
CA LEU A 136 -1.80 -4.18 13.20
C LEU A 136 -1.40 -5.56 13.73
N ASP A 137 -2.08 -6.08 14.76
CA ASP A 137 -1.89 -7.41 15.30
C ASP A 137 -2.13 -8.48 14.23
N LEU A 138 -3.26 -8.41 13.53
CA LEU A 138 -3.54 -9.33 12.42
C LEU A 138 -2.46 -9.25 11.34
N LEU A 139 -2.03 -8.04 10.97
CA LEU A 139 -1.00 -7.85 9.95
C LEU A 139 0.37 -8.43 10.38
N ASN A 140 0.74 -8.23 11.65
CA ASN A 140 1.98 -8.72 12.27
C ASN A 140 1.98 -10.23 12.48
N HIS A 141 0.82 -10.84 12.74
CA HIS A 141 0.66 -12.30 12.85
C HIS A 141 0.41 -12.98 11.50
N ASP A 142 0.55 -12.25 10.38
CA ASP A 142 0.29 -12.74 9.03
C ASP A 142 -1.12 -13.33 8.82
N VAL A 143 -2.11 -12.71 9.47
CA VAL A 143 -3.54 -12.96 9.27
C VAL A 143 -4.05 -11.97 8.24
N THR A 144 -4.25 -12.43 7.01
CA THR A 144 -4.67 -11.60 5.87
C THR A 144 -6.07 -12.00 5.40
N PRO A 145 -7.07 -11.10 5.39
CA PRO A 145 -8.41 -11.44 4.90
C PRO A 145 -8.41 -11.72 3.41
N TYR A 146 -9.22 -12.68 2.98
CA TYR A 146 -9.50 -12.88 1.55
C TYR A 146 -10.52 -11.85 1.08
N ILE A 147 -10.01 -10.76 0.50
CA ILE A 147 -10.81 -9.66 -0.04
C ILE A 147 -11.20 -9.99 -1.48
N ARG A 148 -12.47 -9.78 -1.85
CA ARG A 148 -12.94 -9.90 -3.25
C ARG A 148 -12.60 -8.64 -4.04
N GLU A 149 -12.08 -8.80 -5.26
CA GLU A 149 -11.58 -7.67 -6.06
C GLU A 149 -12.66 -6.69 -6.54
N ARG A 150 -13.90 -7.15 -6.76
CA ARG A 150 -14.97 -6.32 -7.32
C ARG A 150 -15.98 -5.94 -6.26
N GLY A 151 -16.46 -4.70 -6.31
CA GLY A 151 -17.50 -4.18 -5.41
C GLY A 151 -17.23 -2.77 -4.90
N SER A 152 -16.00 -2.27 -5.05
CA SER A 152 -15.71 -0.84 -4.84
C SER A 152 -15.97 -0.03 -6.11
N CYS A 153 -16.49 1.19 -5.94
CA CYS A 153 -16.64 2.18 -7.01
C CYS A 153 -15.44 3.13 -7.12
N GLY A 154 -14.40 2.97 -6.30
CA GLY A 154 -13.20 3.80 -6.42
C GLY A 154 -13.37 5.26 -5.97
N ALA A 155 -14.43 5.58 -5.22
CA ALA A 155 -14.76 6.95 -4.82
C ALA A 155 -14.27 7.27 -3.39
N SER A 156 -15.16 7.67 -2.47
CA SER A 156 -14.80 8.05 -1.11
C SER A 156 -14.62 6.88 -0.14
N GLY A 157 -15.08 5.68 -0.51
CA GLY A 157 -14.95 4.49 0.33
C GLY A 157 -14.90 3.20 -0.47
N ASP A 158 -13.84 2.42 -0.26
CA ASP A 158 -13.70 1.02 -0.64
C ASP A 158 -14.54 0.13 0.29
N LEU A 159 -15.83 0.47 0.42
CA LEU A 159 -16.72 -0.04 1.47
C LEU A 159 -16.77 -1.57 1.48
N ALA A 160 -16.99 -2.18 0.31
CA ALA A 160 -17.09 -3.63 0.19
C ALA A 160 -15.74 -4.32 0.49
N PRO A 161 -14.61 -3.96 -0.16
CA PRO A 161 -13.31 -4.51 0.19
C PRO A 161 -12.90 -4.36 1.66
N LEU A 162 -13.11 -3.18 2.25
CA LEU A 162 -12.74 -2.92 3.64
C LEU A 162 -13.65 -3.62 4.65
N SER A 163 -14.86 -4.01 4.25
CA SER A 163 -15.72 -4.82 5.12
C SER A 163 -15.08 -6.17 5.47
N TYR A 164 -14.32 -6.77 4.55
CA TYR A 164 -13.62 -8.04 4.79
C TYR A 164 -12.54 -7.90 5.89
N VAL A 165 -11.90 -6.74 6.00
CA VAL A 165 -10.95 -6.46 7.10
C VAL A 165 -11.68 -6.45 8.44
N GLY A 166 -12.79 -5.69 8.52
CA GLY A 166 -13.61 -5.64 9.75
C GLY A 166 -14.19 -7.00 10.12
N LYS A 167 -14.65 -7.78 9.13
CA LYS A 167 -15.17 -9.13 9.34
C LYS A 167 -14.10 -10.07 9.90
N ALA A 168 -12.88 -10.05 9.34
CA ALA A 168 -11.78 -10.86 9.86
C ALA A 168 -11.43 -10.50 11.31
N MET A 169 -11.43 -9.21 11.68
CA MET A 169 -11.23 -8.77 13.07
C MET A 169 -12.33 -9.30 14.00
N ALA A 170 -13.56 -9.40 13.51
CA ALA A 170 -14.71 -9.96 14.22
C ALA A 170 -14.80 -11.49 14.15
N GLY A 171 -13.79 -12.18 13.61
CA GLY A 171 -13.77 -13.64 13.48
C GLY A 171 -14.72 -14.20 12.41
N ASP A 172 -15.20 -13.38 11.48
CA ASP A 172 -16.06 -13.80 10.37
C ASP A 172 -15.26 -13.85 9.06
N GLY A 173 -15.41 -14.96 8.34
CA GLY A 173 -14.89 -15.14 6.99
C GLY A 173 -13.62 -15.99 6.93
N ARG A 174 -13.00 -15.98 5.75
CA ARG A 174 -11.79 -16.76 5.45
C ARG A 174 -10.59 -15.83 5.40
N VAL A 175 -9.47 -16.29 5.95
CA VAL A 175 -8.21 -15.58 6.01
C VAL A 175 -7.09 -16.51 5.53
N SER A 176 -6.06 -15.93 4.94
CA SER A 176 -4.76 -16.56 4.87
C SER A 176 -4.06 -16.36 6.21
N PHE A 177 -3.70 -17.44 6.89
CA PHE A 177 -2.82 -17.43 8.06
C PHE A 177 -1.54 -18.17 7.71
N ALA A 178 -0.40 -17.46 7.71
CA ALA A 178 0.89 -18.03 7.27
C ALA A 178 0.83 -18.67 5.86
N GLY A 179 0.06 -18.08 4.95
CA GLY A 179 -0.15 -18.59 3.59
C GLY A 179 -1.19 -19.71 3.45
N VAL A 180 -1.83 -20.14 4.54
CA VAL A 180 -2.82 -21.23 4.54
C VAL A 180 -4.24 -20.68 4.71
N ASP A 181 -5.17 -21.18 3.89
CA ASP A 181 -6.59 -20.84 3.97
C ASP A 181 -7.22 -21.39 5.25
N ARG A 182 -7.67 -20.49 6.13
CA ARG A 182 -8.22 -20.81 7.45
C ARG A 182 -9.49 -19.99 7.72
N ASP A 183 -10.28 -20.49 8.67
CA ASP A 183 -11.41 -19.75 9.23
C ASP A 183 -10.91 -18.68 10.22
N ALA A 184 -11.45 -17.47 10.13
CA ALA A 184 -11.01 -16.34 10.93
C ALA A 184 -11.18 -16.59 12.44
N ALA A 185 -12.35 -17.07 12.89
CA ALA A 185 -12.59 -17.35 14.31
C ALA A 185 -11.61 -18.38 14.87
N SER A 186 -11.29 -19.42 14.09
CA SER A 186 -10.33 -20.45 14.49
C SER A 186 -8.91 -19.88 14.66
N VAL A 187 -8.49 -18.99 13.75
CA VAL A 187 -7.17 -18.33 13.83
C VAL A 187 -7.11 -17.35 15.01
N LEU A 188 -8.17 -16.57 15.24
CA LEU A 188 -8.23 -15.67 16.40
C LEU A 188 -8.11 -16.45 17.72
N ALA A 189 -8.85 -17.56 17.85
CA ALA A 189 -8.76 -18.43 19.03
C ALA A 189 -7.35 -19.02 19.21
N GLU A 190 -6.69 -19.44 18.12
CA GLU A 190 -5.31 -19.95 18.13
C GLU A 190 -4.31 -18.88 18.60
N LEU A 191 -4.53 -17.62 18.24
CA LEU A 191 -3.72 -16.48 18.66
C LEU A 191 -4.10 -15.91 20.05
N GLY A 192 -5.12 -16.49 20.71
CA GLY A 192 -5.62 -15.97 21.99
C GLY A 192 -6.31 -14.61 21.89
N LEU A 193 -6.83 -14.27 20.71
CA LEU A 193 -7.55 -13.02 20.43
C LEU A 193 -9.06 -13.28 20.43
N ASP A 194 -9.81 -12.50 21.22
CA ASP A 194 -11.27 -12.53 21.16
C ASP A 194 -11.78 -11.81 19.90
N PRO A 195 -12.90 -12.26 19.29
CA PRO A 195 -13.57 -11.52 18.22
C PRO A 195 -13.81 -10.05 18.58
N PHE A 196 -13.37 -9.14 17.70
CA PHE A 196 -13.43 -7.71 17.98
C PHE A 196 -14.86 -7.17 17.90
N MET A 197 -15.36 -6.61 19.00
CA MET A 197 -16.68 -5.99 19.07
C MET A 197 -16.60 -4.50 18.77
N LEU A 198 -17.25 -4.07 17.69
CA LEU A 198 -17.23 -2.67 17.24
C LEU A 198 -18.09 -1.75 18.11
N GLU A 199 -17.54 -0.61 18.47
CA GLU A 199 -18.26 0.50 19.10
C GLU A 199 -18.85 1.44 18.06
N ALA A 200 -19.65 2.41 18.53
CA ALA A 200 -20.19 3.49 17.69
C ALA A 200 -19.09 4.13 16.81
N LYS A 201 -19.41 4.35 15.53
CA LYS A 201 -18.54 4.86 14.44
C LYS A 201 -17.52 3.88 13.84
N GLU A 202 -17.14 2.81 14.52
CA GLU A 202 -15.96 2.01 14.14
C GLU A 202 -16.14 1.21 12.84
N GLY A 203 -17.31 0.60 12.62
CA GLY A 203 -17.60 -0.11 11.37
C GLY A 203 -17.57 0.82 10.15
N LEU A 204 -18.14 2.01 10.29
CA LEU A 204 -18.05 3.05 9.27
C LEU A 204 -16.60 3.54 9.09
N ALA A 205 -15.85 3.73 10.16
CA ALA A 205 -14.46 4.17 10.06
C ALA A 205 -13.56 3.15 9.35
N LEU A 206 -13.77 1.85 9.60
CA LEU A 206 -13.07 0.78 8.90
C LEU A 206 -13.41 0.76 7.41
N THR A 207 -14.69 0.88 7.06
CA THR A 207 -15.14 0.72 5.67
C THR A 207 -14.95 1.97 4.82
N ASN A 208 -15.01 3.16 5.42
CA ASN A 208 -14.98 4.43 4.69
C ASN A 208 -13.54 4.96 4.52
N GLY A 209 -12.84 4.45 3.51
CA GLY A 209 -11.57 4.99 3.05
C GLY A 209 -11.13 4.39 1.71
N THR A 210 -10.08 4.95 1.12
CA THR A 210 -9.56 4.57 -0.21
C THR A 210 -8.40 3.58 -0.14
N SER A 211 -8.31 2.81 0.94
CA SER A 211 -7.15 1.97 1.25
C SER A 211 -6.94 0.83 0.25
N PHE A 212 -8.01 0.28 -0.33
CA PHE A 212 -7.92 -0.87 -1.24
C PHE A 212 -7.45 -0.44 -2.63
N MET A 213 -8.03 0.63 -3.19
CA MET A 213 -7.54 1.17 -4.46
C MET A 213 -6.11 1.73 -4.34
N SER A 214 -5.79 2.35 -3.20
CA SER A 214 -4.45 2.87 -2.93
C SER A 214 -3.43 1.75 -2.76
N ALA A 215 -3.84 0.60 -2.21
CA ALA A 215 -2.98 -0.58 -2.12
C ALA A 215 -2.55 -1.08 -3.51
N PHE A 216 -3.49 -1.18 -4.46
CA PHE A 216 -3.16 -1.48 -5.86
C PHE A 216 -2.20 -0.42 -6.45
N ALA A 217 -2.46 0.86 -6.21
CA ALA A 217 -1.59 1.93 -6.70
C ALA A 217 -0.17 1.84 -6.14
N CYS A 218 0.01 1.55 -4.85
CA CYS A 218 1.32 1.36 -4.23
C CYS A 218 2.10 0.21 -4.89
N LEU A 219 1.45 -0.96 -5.07
CA LEU A 219 2.09 -2.11 -5.71
C LEU A 219 2.42 -1.83 -7.19
N ALA A 220 1.51 -1.17 -7.92
CA ALA A 220 1.72 -0.80 -9.31
C ALA A 220 2.89 0.18 -9.48
N VAL A 221 3.03 1.18 -8.58
CA VAL A 221 4.17 2.10 -8.59
C VAL A 221 5.48 1.36 -8.30
N GLY A 222 5.48 0.40 -7.37
CA GLY A 222 6.64 -0.46 -7.12
C GLY A 222 7.07 -1.23 -8.37
N ALA A 223 6.13 -1.94 -9.00
CA ALA A 223 6.39 -2.68 -10.23
C ALA A 223 6.85 -1.78 -11.39
N ALA A 224 6.25 -0.59 -11.54
CA ALA A 224 6.62 0.36 -12.59
C ALA A 224 8.06 0.87 -12.44
N ARG A 225 8.55 1.07 -11.20
CA ARG A 225 9.95 1.43 -10.93
C ARG A 225 10.90 0.30 -11.31
N GLU A 226 10.59 -0.93 -10.88
CA GLU A 226 11.39 -2.12 -11.23
C GLU A 226 11.46 -2.32 -12.76
N LEU A 227 10.34 -2.09 -13.47
CA LEU A 227 10.30 -2.17 -14.92
C LEU A 227 11.07 -1.04 -15.62
N ALA A 228 11.10 0.16 -15.05
CA ALA A 228 11.91 1.26 -15.59
C ALA A 228 13.41 0.97 -15.47
N ASP A 229 13.86 0.48 -14.31
CA ASP A 229 15.25 0.09 -14.11
C ASP A 229 15.65 -1.07 -15.05
N LEU A 230 14.73 -2.03 -15.26
CA LEU A 230 14.94 -3.11 -16.21
C LEU A 230 15.02 -2.63 -17.66
N ALA A 231 14.22 -1.62 -18.03
CA ALA A 231 14.25 -1.04 -19.37
C ALA A 231 15.60 -0.35 -19.65
N ASP A 232 16.16 0.35 -18.66
CA ASP A 232 17.51 0.92 -18.75
C ASP A 232 18.55 -0.17 -18.95
N LEU A 233 18.49 -1.25 -18.16
CA LEU A 233 19.38 -2.40 -18.29
C LEU A 233 19.30 -3.06 -19.67
N MET A 234 18.08 -3.31 -20.16
CA MET A 234 17.87 -3.88 -21.50
C MET A 234 18.38 -2.94 -22.60
N THR A 235 18.27 -1.63 -22.40
CA THR A 235 18.81 -0.64 -23.34
C THR A 235 20.33 -0.72 -23.40
N ALA A 236 21.01 -0.82 -22.24
CA ALA A 236 22.45 -1.04 -22.20
C ALA A 236 22.86 -2.34 -22.92
N MET A 237 22.20 -3.47 -22.61
CA MET A 237 22.46 -4.75 -23.26
C MET A 237 22.24 -4.71 -24.78
N ALA A 238 21.20 -4.00 -25.23
CA ALA A 238 20.93 -3.81 -26.65
C ALA A 238 22.01 -2.95 -27.31
N SER A 239 22.49 -1.89 -26.64
CA SER A 239 23.62 -1.09 -27.11
C SER A 239 24.88 -1.94 -27.28
N GLU A 240 25.21 -2.82 -26.33
CA GLU A 240 26.34 -3.74 -26.48
C GLU A 240 26.15 -4.72 -27.64
N SER A 241 24.97 -5.34 -27.73
CA SER A 241 24.67 -6.37 -28.74
C SER A 241 24.69 -5.82 -30.17
N LEU A 242 24.37 -4.54 -30.32
CA LEU A 242 24.36 -3.83 -31.60
C LEU A 242 25.67 -3.07 -31.89
N LEU A 243 26.69 -3.19 -31.04
CA LEU A 243 27.94 -2.42 -31.13
C LEU A 243 27.68 -0.90 -31.20
N GLY A 244 26.71 -0.44 -30.40
CA GLY A 244 26.22 0.94 -30.41
C GLY A 244 27.18 1.94 -29.76
N ASN A 245 26.98 3.22 -30.09
CA ASN A 245 27.75 4.32 -29.51
C ASN A 245 27.26 4.66 -28.10
N ARG A 246 28.10 4.45 -27.07
CA ARG A 246 27.79 4.81 -25.67
C ARG A 246 27.70 6.32 -25.44
N GLY A 247 28.28 7.14 -26.33
CA GLY A 247 28.22 8.60 -26.28
C GLY A 247 26.81 9.17 -26.38
N HIS A 248 25.83 8.39 -26.86
CA HIS A 248 24.42 8.78 -26.86
C HIS A 248 23.83 9.00 -25.44
N PHE A 249 24.51 8.49 -24.40
CA PHE A 249 24.12 8.62 -23.00
C PHE A 249 24.99 9.61 -22.21
N ASN A 250 25.79 10.43 -22.91
CA ASN A 250 26.66 11.42 -22.30
C ASN A 250 25.86 12.47 -21.50
N SER A 251 26.41 12.90 -20.36
CA SER A 251 25.77 13.87 -19.45
C SER A 251 25.47 15.18 -20.15
N PHE A 252 26.31 15.67 -21.05
CA PHE A 252 26.05 16.91 -21.79
C PHE A 252 24.67 16.94 -22.47
N LEU A 253 24.24 15.79 -23.03
CA LEU A 253 22.97 15.70 -23.76
C LEU A 253 21.74 15.84 -22.86
N PHE A 254 21.84 15.42 -21.60
CA PHE A 254 20.70 15.33 -20.69
C PHE A 254 20.80 16.30 -19.52
N ASP A 255 21.97 16.47 -18.94
CA ASP A 255 22.20 17.34 -17.79
C ASP A 255 22.21 18.81 -18.21
N GLU A 256 22.68 19.13 -19.42
CA GLU A 256 22.77 20.50 -19.92
C GLU A 256 21.72 20.79 -21.01
N ALA A 257 21.66 19.98 -22.06
CA ALA A 257 20.84 20.30 -23.22
C ALA A 257 19.35 19.97 -23.04
N LYS A 258 19.01 18.92 -22.29
CA LYS A 258 17.61 18.45 -22.09
C LYS A 258 17.35 17.94 -20.65
N PRO A 259 17.34 18.85 -19.64
CA PRO A 259 17.33 18.49 -18.23
C PRO A 259 15.98 18.04 -17.68
N HIS A 260 15.37 17.04 -18.32
CA HIS A 260 14.19 16.37 -17.80
C HIS A 260 14.61 15.30 -16.77
N PRO A 261 14.11 15.33 -15.52
CA PRO A 261 14.60 14.46 -14.44
C PRO A 261 14.61 12.96 -14.77
N GLY A 262 13.57 12.47 -15.47
CA GLY A 262 13.50 11.07 -15.89
C GLY A 262 14.54 10.70 -16.94
N MET A 263 14.81 11.59 -17.90
CA MET A 263 15.84 11.37 -18.92
C MET A 263 17.23 11.38 -18.31
N ILE A 264 17.52 12.34 -17.41
CA ILE A 264 18.79 12.40 -16.67
C ILE A 264 19.02 11.09 -15.91
N THR A 265 17.99 10.61 -15.19
CA THR A 265 18.10 9.40 -14.36
C THR A 265 18.40 8.17 -15.23
N SER A 266 17.62 7.94 -16.28
CA SER A 266 17.77 6.80 -17.18
C SER A 266 19.11 6.85 -17.94
N ALA A 267 19.47 8.00 -18.52
CA ALA A 267 20.74 8.15 -19.23
C ALA A 267 21.95 7.94 -18.32
N ARG A 268 21.90 8.44 -17.08
CA ARG A 268 22.94 8.18 -16.07
C ARG A 268 23.07 6.69 -15.78
N HIS A 269 21.96 6.00 -15.53
CA HIS A 269 21.96 4.57 -15.23
C HIS A 269 22.52 3.74 -16.39
N ILE A 270 22.07 3.99 -17.63
CA ILE A 270 22.59 3.32 -18.83
C ILE A 270 24.09 3.60 -19.02
N ARG A 271 24.52 4.85 -18.81
CA ARG A 271 25.94 5.21 -18.89
C ARG A 271 26.79 4.48 -17.85
N GLU A 272 26.30 4.35 -16.61
CA GLU A 272 26.97 3.58 -15.55
C GLU A 272 27.09 2.10 -15.93
N LEU A 273 26.04 1.51 -16.52
CA LEU A 273 26.05 0.13 -17.00
C LEU A 273 27.03 -0.12 -18.16
N LEU A 274 27.23 0.87 -19.04
CA LEU A 274 28.10 0.77 -20.22
C LEU A 274 29.54 1.22 -19.99
N ALA A 275 29.88 1.71 -18.79
CA ALA A 275 31.16 2.39 -18.52
C ALA A 275 32.38 1.53 -18.90
N ASP A 276 32.38 0.25 -18.51
CA ASP A 276 33.47 -0.70 -18.76
C ASP A 276 33.17 -1.67 -19.91
N SER A 277 32.15 -1.38 -20.73
CA SER A 277 31.80 -2.24 -21.87
C SER A 277 32.95 -2.29 -22.87
N ARG A 278 33.23 -3.51 -23.36
CA ARG A 278 34.14 -3.78 -24.48
C ARG A 278 33.42 -4.03 -25.80
N LEU A 279 32.09 -3.91 -25.78
CA LEU A 279 31.22 -4.17 -26.94
C LEU A 279 30.61 -2.87 -27.47
N ALA A 280 30.15 -1.99 -26.58
CA ALA A 280 29.71 -0.65 -26.96
C ALA A 280 30.93 0.24 -27.23
N SER A 281 30.90 0.96 -28.35
CA SER A 281 32.00 1.84 -28.76
C SER A 281 31.80 3.26 -28.23
N ASP A 282 32.89 3.97 -27.99
CA ASP A 282 32.84 5.44 -27.84
C ASP A 282 32.93 6.14 -29.20
N SER A 283 32.53 7.41 -29.26
CA SER A 283 32.58 8.22 -30.47
C SER A 283 34.00 8.31 -31.05
N ASP A 284 35.02 8.38 -30.19
CA ASP A 284 36.42 8.40 -30.61
C ASP A 284 36.87 7.08 -31.25
N GLU A 285 36.30 5.95 -30.82
CA GLU A 285 36.58 4.62 -31.40
C GLU A 285 35.87 4.43 -32.75
N LEU A 286 34.70 5.06 -32.93
CA LEU A 286 33.96 5.07 -34.19
C LEU A 286 34.62 5.98 -35.24
N PHE A 287 35.35 7.01 -34.81
CA PHE A 287 36.02 7.96 -35.69
C PHE A 287 37.53 8.06 -35.38
N PRO A 288 38.32 7.00 -35.67
CA PRO A 288 39.73 6.90 -35.27
C PRO A 288 40.66 7.93 -35.95
N GLY A 289 40.19 8.68 -36.95
CA GLY A 289 40.93 9.75 -37.62
C GLY A 289 40.92 11.09 -36.87
N GLY A 290 40.21 11.19 -35.74
CA GLY A 290 39.95 12.45 -35.07
C GLY A 290 38.84 13.26 -35.75
N LEU A 291 38.29 14.22 -35.01
CA LEU A 291 37.27 15.16 -35.50
C LEU A 291 37.91 16.38 -36.19
N ASP A 292 38.98 16.16 -36.97
CA ASP A 292 39.74 17.21 -37.67
C ASP A 292 39.13 17.58 -39.03
N GLY A 293 38.07 16.88 -39.44
CA GLY A 293 37.35 17.09 -40.69
C GLY A 293 38.00 16.48 -41.92
N ALA A 294 39.14 15.78 -41.79
CA ALA A 294 39.87 15.21 -42.93
C ALA A 294 39.14 14.04 -43.62
N GLY A 295 38.15 13.44 -42.95
CA GLY A 295 37.33 12.33 -43.46
C GLY A 295 35.89 12.68 -43.83
N PHE A 296 35.55 13.97 -43.95
CA PHE A 296 34.19 14.40 -44.29
C PHE A 296 33.80 13.91 -45.70
N LEU A 297 32.83 12.98 -45.77
CA LEU A 297 32.15 12.63 -47.00
C LEU A 297 30.86 13.46 -47.07
N GLU A 298 30.81 14.39 -48.03
CA GLU A 298 29.56 15.06 -48.37
C GLU A 298 28.59 13.99 -48.88
N LEU A 299 27.49 13.76 -48.16
CA LEU A 299 26.41 12.89 -48.63
C LEU A 299 25.72 13.62 -49.79
N ASP A 300 26.26 13.43 -51.00
CA ASP A 300 25.57 13.81 -52.22
C ASP A 300 24.21 13.12 -52.20
N ARG A 301 23.14 13.93 -52.16
CA ARG A 301 21.75 13.47 -52.13
C ARG A 301 21.40 12.73 -53.42
N HIS A 302 21.79 11.47 -53.51
CA HIS A 302 21.22 10.48 -54.43
C HIS A 302 21.10 9.14 -53.71
N VAL A 303 20.14 9.06 -52.80
CA VAL A 303 19.45 7.83 -52.41
C VAL A 303 17.96 8.09 -52.49
#